data_AF-A0A0F2RRG4-F1
#
_entry.id   AF-A0A0F2RRG4-F1
#
_cell.length_a   1.000
_cell.length_b   1.000
_cell.length_c   1.000
_cell.angle_alpha   90.00
_cell.angle_beta   90.00
_cell.angle_gamma   90.00
#
_symmetry.space_group_name_H-M   'P 1'
#
loop_
_entity.id
_entity.type
_entity.pdbx_description
1 polymer ?
#
loop_
_entity_poly.entity_id
_entity_poly.type
_entity_poly.pdbx_seq_one_letter_code
_entity_poly.pdbx_strand_id
1 'polypeptide(L)' 'MARSPEYIQAFRAASKEAVSYVHELAQEMNDPHAKAILDSAAFSLGVRLRERAAMMQDEAKSE' A
#
# COMPACT_ATOMS: atom_id res chain seq x y z
N MET A 1 7.36 -11.69 -19.20
CA MET A 1 6.31 -12.38 -18.42
C MET A 1 5.53 -11.31 -17.69
N ALA A 2 4.54 -10.73 -18.38
CA ALA A 2 3.56 -9.87 -17.76
C ALA A 2 2.88 -10.57 -16.59
N ARG A 3 2.60 -9.80 -15.54
CA ARG A 3 1.82 -10.26 -14.39
C ARG A 3 0.35 -10.39 -14.82
N SER A 4 -0.31 -11.46 -14.39
CA SER A 4 -1.72 -11.64 -14.72
C SER A 4 -2.59 -10.56 -14.05
N PRO A 5 -3.78 -10.25 -14.59
CA PRO A 5 -4.71 -9.32 -13.96
C PRO A 5 -5.06 -9.70 -12.51
N GLU A 6 -5.18 -10.99 -12.22
CA GLU A 6 -5.47 -11.53 -10.88
C GLU A 6 -4.33 -11.22 -9.91
N TYR A 7 -3.07 -11.31 -10.36
CA TYR A 7 -1.92 -10.91 -9.56
C TYR A 7 -1.98 -9.42 -9.19
N ILE A 8 -2.31 -8.54 -10.15
CA ILE A 8 -2.41 -7.10 -9.91
C ILE A 8 -3.54 -6.81 -8.92
N GLN A 9 -4.67 -7.50 -9.04
CA GLN A 9 -5.79 -7.36 -8.11
C GLN A 9 -5.43 -7.82 -6.70
N ALA A 10 -4.81 -9.00 -6.56
CA ALA A 10 -4.34 -9.51 -5.28
C ALA A 10 -3.30 -8.58 -4.63
N PHE A 11 -2.38 -8.03 -5.44
CA PHE A 11 -1.41 -7.04 -4.96
C PHE A 11 -2.09 -5.78 -4.41
N ARG A 12 -3.12 -5.27 -5.08
CA ARG A 12 -3.89 -4.10 -4.60
C ARG A 12 -4.62 -4.40 -3.30
N ALA A 13 -5.21 -5.59 -3.17
CA ALA A 13 -5.88 -6.01 -1.94
C ALA A 13 -4.89 -6.10 -0.77
N ALA A 14 -3.77 -6.80 -0.96
CA ALA A 14 -2.71 -6.90 0.06
C ALA A 14 -2.11 -5.53 0.42
N SER A 15 -1.98 -4.64 -0.57
CA SER A 15 -1.49 -3.28 -0.34
C SER A 15 -2.43 -2.47 0.56
N LYS A 16 -3.74 -2.60 0.34
CA LYS A 16 -4.74 -1.93 1.17
C LYS A 16 -4.69 -2.45 2.61
N GLU A 17 -4.59 -3.77 2.77
CA GLU A 17 -4.49 -4.42 4.09
C GLU A 17 -3.24 -3.97 4.85
N ALA A 18 -2.08 -3.90 4.18
CA ALA A 18 -0.84 -3.43 4.80
C ALA A 18 -0.93 -1.97 5.27
N VAL A 19 -1.57 -1.09 4.48
CA VAL A 19 -1.79 0.32 4.88
C VAL A 19 -2.76 0.40 6.07
N SER A 20 -3.86 -0.35 6.02
CA SER A 20 -4.84 -0.41 7.11
C SER A 20 -4.20 -0.86 8.41
N TYR A 21 -3.38 -1.92 8.39
CA TYR A 21 -2.68 -2.40 9.57
C TYR A 21 -1.80 -1.32 10.24
N VAL A 22 -1.00 -0.58 9.47
CA VAL A 22 -0.14 0.48 10.02
C VAL A 22 -0.97 1.63 10.58
N HIS A 23 -2.09 1.97 9.94
CA HIS A 23 -2.99 3.00 10.42
C HIS A 23 -3.72 2.58 11.72
N GLU A 24 -4.16 1.33 11.82
CA GLU A 24 -4.78 0.77 13.03
C GLU A 24 -3.78 0.78 14.20
N LEU A 25 -2.53 0.35 13.95
CA LEU A 25 -1.45 0.43 14.93
C LEU A 25 -1.22 1.88 15.42
N ALA A 26 -1.35 2.87 14.53
CA ALA A 26 -1.26 4.28 14.91
C ALA A 26 -2.40 4.69 15.87
N GLN A 27 -3.61 4.14 15.71
CA GLN A 27 -4.75 4.45 16.59
C GLN A 27 -4.60 3.86 17.99
N GLU A 28 -3.81 2.80 18.16
CA GLU A 28 -3.49 2.21 19.45
C GLU A 28 -2.42 3.00 20.23
N MET A 29 -1.78 3.99 19.61
CA MET A 29 -0.73 4.77 20.25
C MET A 29 -1.31 5.83 21.21
N ASN A 30 -0.79 5.84 22.44
CA ASN A 30 -1.10 6.88 23.43
C ASN A 30 -0.29 8.17 23.23
N ASP A 31 0.89 8.09 22.62
CA ASP A 31 1.73 9.25 22.32
C ASP A 31 1.26 9.90 21.00
N PRO A 32 0.81 11.18 21.00
CA PRO A 32 0.39 11.89 19.80
C PRO A 32 1.48 11.98 18.71
N HIS A 33 2.76 12.05 19.09
CA HIS A 33 3.86 12.07 18.13
C HIS A 33 4.07 10.69 17.49
N ALA A 34 4.01 9.62 18.27
CA ALA A 34 4.11 8.25 17.74
C ALA A 34 2.96 7.94 16.77
N LYS A 35 1.73 8.34 17.14
CA LYS A 35 0.55 8.26 16.27
C LYS A 35 0.79 8.98 14.94
N ALA A 36 1.22 10.24 14.98
CA ALA A 36 1.45 11.03 13.79
C ALA A 36 2.53 10.44 12.87
N ILE A 37 3.59 9.84 13.44
CA ILE A 37 4.65 9.16 12.68
C ILE A 37 4.08 7.92 11.97
N LEU A 38 3.32 7.08 12.66
CA LEU A 38 2.74 5.87 12.06
C LEU A 38 1.67 6.20 11.01
N ASP A 39 0.82 7.19 11.24
CA ASP A 39 -0.14 7.66 10.24
C ASP A 39 0.57 8.19 8.98
N SER A 40 1.67 8.94 9.15
CA SER A 40 2.49 9.42 8.03
C SER A 40 3.17 8.26 7.29
N ALA A 41 3.59 7.22 8.01
CA ALA A 41 4.17 6.02 7.43
C ALA A 41 3.12 5.21 6.63
N ALA A 42 1.91 5.05 7.16
CA ALA A 42 0.79 4.41 6.46
C ALA A 42 0.46 5.12 5.14
N PHE A 43 0.37 6.46 5.18
CA PHE A 43 0.16 7.27 3.98
C PHE A 43 1.28 7.08 2.96
N SER A 44 2.54 7.21 3.38
CA SER A 44 3.71 7.07 2.50
C SER A 44 3.79 5.67 1.88
N LEU A 45 3.44 4.63 2.65
CA LEU A 45 3.34 3.26 2.17
C LEU A 45 2.27 3.13 1.08
N GLY A 46 1.09 3.71 1.30
CA GLY A 46 0.00 3.71 0.31
C GLY A 46 0.39 4.37 -1.01
N VAL A 47 1.10 5.50 -0.96
CA VAL A 47 1.63 6.16 -2.18
C VAL A 47 2.58 5.24 -2.93
N ARG A 48 3.58 4.68 -2.25
CA ARG A 48 4.57 3.78 -2.89
C ARG A 48 3.95 2.54 -3.49
N LEU A 49 3.01 1.90 -2.79
CA LEU A 49 2.33 0.70 -3.28
C LEU A 49 1.43 1.01 -4.48
N ARG A 50 0.78 2.17 -4.49
CA ARG A 50 0.00 2.63 -5.64
C ARG A 50 0.87 2.86 -6.87
N GLU A 51 2.00 3.54 -6.72
CA GLU A 51 2.97 3.74 -7.80
C GLU A 51 3.45 2.39 -8.35
N ARG A 52 3.80 1.46 -7.46
CA ARG A 52 4.20 0.11 -7.86
C ARG A 52 3.09 -0.62 -8.63
N ALA A 53 1.84 -0.51 -8.19
CA ALA A 53 0.70 -1.11 -8.87
C ALA A 53 0.42 -0.50 -10.24
N ALA A 54 0.70 0.80 -10.44
CA ALA A 54 0.59 1.45 -11.74
C ALA A 54 1.66 0.93 -12.70
N MET A 55 2.93 0.85 -12.26
CA MET A 55 4.03 0.30 -13.07
C MET A 55 3.73 -1.14 -13.52
N MET A 56 3.19 -1.98 -12.62
CA MET A 56 2.79 -3.35 -12.97
C MET A 56 1.68 -3.41 -14.03
N GLN A 57 0.75 -2.47 -14.00
CA GLN A 57 -0.34 -2.40 -14.95
C GLN A 57 0.15 -1.93 -16.33
N ASP A 58 1.14 -1.04 -16.38
CA ASP A 58 1.74 -0.58 -17.63
C ASP A 58 2.63 -1.65 -18.27
N GLU A 59 3.38 -2.41 -17.46
CA GLU A 59 4.11 -3.61 -17.90
C GLU A 59 3.17 -4.65 -18.52
N ALA A 60 2.00 -4.88 -17.92
CA ALA A 60 1.02 -5.84 -18.41
C ALA A 60 0.29 -5.41 -19.70
N LYS A 61 0.32 -4.11 -20.06
CA LYS A 61 -0.28 -3.58 -21.30
C LYS A 61 0.70 -3.49 -22.47
N SER A 62 1.99 -3.67 -22.21
CA SER A 62 3.07 -3.50 -23.20
C SER A 62 3.50 -4.81 -23.87
N GLU A 63 2.95 -5.95 -23.45
CA GLU A 63 3.00 -7.27 -24.12
C GLU A 63 1.71 -7.51 -24.92
#